data_AF-A0A6P2E2Z0-F1
#
_entry.id   AF-A0A6P2E2Z0-F1
#
_cell.length_a   1.000
_cell.length_b   1.000
_cell.length_c   1.000
_cell.angle_alpha   90.00
_cell.angle_beta   90.00
_cell.angle_gamma   90.00
#
_symmetry.space_group_name_H-M   'P 1'
#
loop_
_entity.id
_entity.type
_entity.pdbx_description
1 polymer ?
#
loop_
_entity_poly.entity_id
_entity_poly.type
_entity_poly.pdbx_seq_one_letter_code
_entity_poly.pdbx_strand_id
1 'polypeptide(L)' 'MLPAREGWCVGSTPTLADCCIVPKVANAMRGGYDLSQYPRLGQHFAFCQRHPAFNAAAPSSQPDYVAH' A
#
# COMPACT_ATOMS: atom_id res chain seq x y z
N MET A 1 -15.69 7.35 15.03
CA MET A 1 -14.45 7.14 14.25
C MET A 1 -14.02 5.69 14.43
N LEU A 2 -13.76 4.93 13.36
CA LEU A 2 -13.27 3.54 13.50
C LEU A 2 -11.92 3.53 14.25
N PRO A 3 -11.67 2.56 15.14
CA PRO A 3 -10.42 2.48 15.89
C PRO A 3 -9.23 2.39 14.93
N ALA A 4 -8.13 3.05 15.27
CA ALA A 4 -6.87 2.88 14.56
C ALA A 4 -6.40 1.44 14.81
N ARG A 5 -6.33 0.65 13.73
CA ARG A 5 -5.83 -0.72 13.79
C ARG A 5 -4.82 -0.92 12.67
N GLU A 6 -3.68 -1.47 13.05
CA GLU A 6 -2.76 -2.06 12.09
C GLU A 6 -3.37 -3.38 11.59
N GLY A 7 -3.26 -3.66 10.28
CA GLY A 7 -3.83 -4.86 9.69
C GLY A 7 -4.29 -4.66 8.25
N TRP A 8 -4.99 -5.67 7.73
CA TRP A 8 -5.65 -5.63 6.42
C TRP A 8 -6.81 -4.63 6.42
N CYS A 9 -7.16 -4.13 5.23
CA CYS A 9 -8.25 -3.17 5.04
C CYS A 9 -9.57 -3.70 5.63
N VAL A 10 -9.86 -4.98 5.39
CA VAL A 10 -11.09 -5.65 5.84
C VAL A 10 -10.75 -7.00 6.46
N GLY A 11 -11.27 -7.25 7.67
CA GLY A 11 -11.10 -8.53 8.35
C GLY A 11 -9.66 -8.79 8.81
N SER A 12 -9.26 -10.06 8.79
CA SER A 12 -7.98 -10.57 9.31
C SER A 12 -7.10 -11.23 8.25
N THR A 13 -7.50 -11.21 6.98
CA THR A 13 -6.73 -11.73 5.84
C THR A 13 -6.71 -10.70 4.71
N PRO A 14 -5.69 -10.72 3.82
CA PRO A 14 -5.63 -9.79 2.71
C PRO A 14 -6.84 -9.97 1.79
N THR A 15 -7.30 -8.86 1.23
CA THR A 15 -8.45 -8.78 0.32
C THR A 15 -8.08 -7.99 -0.92
N LEU A 16 -9.01 -7.93 -1.89
CA LEU A 16 -8.88 -7.04 -3.04
C LEU A 16 -8.72 -5.56 -2.64
N ALA A 17 -9.25 -5.14 -1.49
CA ALA A 17 -9.07 -3.77 -1.01
C ALA A 17 -7.58 -3.46 -0.77
N ASP A 18 -6.82 -4.40 -0.21
CA ASP A 18 -5.37 -4.27 0.01
C ASP A 18 -4.62 -4.22 -1.33
N CYS A 19 -4.97 -5.11 -2.26
CA CYS A 19 -4.41 -5.14 -3.61
C CYS A 19 -4.65 -3.84 -4.38
N CYS A 20 -5.79 -3.17 -4.18
CA CYS A 20 -6.11 -1.92 -4.86
C CYS A 20 -5.49 -0.69 -4.18
N ILE A 21 -5.45 -0.66 -2.84
CA ILE A 21 -5.02 0.54 -2.11
C ILE A 21 -3.50 0.69 -2.08
N VAL A 22 -2.74 -0.42 -2.00
CA VAL A 22 -1.27 -0.39 -1.95
C VAL A 22 -0.65 0.33 -3.17
N PRO A 23 -0.98 -0.04 -4.43
CA PRO A 23 -0.45 0.68 -5.59
C PRO A 23 -0.95 2.12 -5.65
N LYS A 24 -2.17 2.41 -5.18
CA LYS A 24 -2.72 3.78 -5.15
C LYS A 24 -1.92 4.69 -4.22
N VAL A 25 -1.59 4.19 -3.02
CA VAL A 25 -0.76 4.90 -2.03
C VAL A 25 0.67 5.04 -2.53
N ALA A 26 1.28 3.97 -3.07
CA ALA A 26 2.61 4.04 -3.65
C ALA A 26 2.70 5.08 -4.78
N ASN A 27 1.70 5.14 -5.65
CA ASN A 27 1.63 6.14 -6.71
C ASN A 27 1.49 7.56 -6.15
N ALA A 28 0.65 7.75 -5.12
CA ALA A 28 0.50 9.04 -4.46
C ALA A 28 1.81 9.52 -3.82
N MET A 29 2.55 8.62 -3.16
CA MET A 29 3.86 8.94 -2.57
C MET A 29 4.89 9.32 -3.65
N ARG A 30 4.98 8.55 -4.74
CA ARG A 30 5.89 8.89 -5.87
C ARG A 30 5.51 10.21 -6.55
N GLY A 31 4.22 10.54 -6.58
CA GLY A 31 3.72 11.81 -7.12
C GLY A 31 3.86 13.00 -6.16
N GLY A 32 4.38 12.80 -4.94
CA GLY A 32 4.55 13.87 -3.95
C GLY A 32 3.25 14.38 -3.33
N TYR A 33 2.16 13.61 -3.37
CA TYR A 33 0.89 14.02 -2.75
C TYR A 33 0.97 13.91 -1.23
N ASP A 34 0.46 14.92 -0.52
CA ASP A 34 0.36 14.89 0.94
C ASP A 34 -0.76 13.92 1.39
N LEU A 35 -0.37 12.92 2.18
CA LEU A 35 -1.26 11.93 2.76
C LEU A 35 -1.45 12.11 4.28
N SER A 36 -0.97 13.22 4.86
CA SER A 36 -1.06 13.51 6.30
C SER A 36 -2.50 13.47 6.83
N GLN A 37 -3.48 13.84 6.00
CA GLN A 37 -4.92 13.77 6.31
C GLN A 37 -5.49 12.34 6.31
N TYR A 38 -4.72 11.36 5.82
CA TYR A 38 -5.13 9.96 5.69
C TYR A 38 -4.17 9.01 6.43
N PRO A 39 -3.95 9.17 7.75
CA PRO A 39 -2.94 8.42 8.49
C PRO A 39 -3.14 6.90 8.46
N ARG A 40 -4.41 6.44 8.34
CA ARG A 40 -4.73 5.02 8.18
C ARG A 40 -4.22 4.42 6.87
N LEU A 41 -4.16 5.19 5.79
CA LEU A 41 -3.61 4.70 4.53
C LEU A 41 -2.12 4.43 4.65
N GLY A 42 -1.37 5.31 5.31
CA GLY A 42 0.04 5.10 5.59
C GLY A 42 0.29 3.86 6.47
N GLN A 43 -0.52 3.68 7.52
CA GLN A 43 -0.45 2.50 8.39
C GLN A 43 -0.74 1.19 7.64
N HIS A 44 -1.83 1.15 6.85
CA HIS A 44 -2.17 -0.03 6.06
C HIS A 44 -1.12 -0.33 4.99
N PHE A 45 -0.61 0.70 4.31
CA PHE A 45 0.47 0.53 3.34
C PHE A 45 1.71 -0.07 3.98
N ALA A 46 2.17 0.48 5.11
CA ALA A 46 3.33 -0.03 5.83
C ALA A 46 3.13 -1.48 6.31
N PHE A 47 1.93 -1.84 6.75
CA PHE A 47 1.59 -3.21 7.13
C PHE A 47 1.64 -4.16 5.92
N CYS A 48 1.00 -3.80 4.80
CA CYS A 48 0.97 -4.62 3.58
C CYS A 48 2.36 -4.87 3.01
N GLN A 49 3.26 -3.87 3.07
CA GLN A 49 4.65 -4.00 2.59
C GLN A 49 5.48 -5.05 3.35
N ARG A 50 5.01 -5.56 4.50
CA ARG A 50 5.65 -6.70 5.19
C ARG A 50 5.37 -8.04 4.51
N HIS A 51 4.31 -8.14 3.71
CA HIS A 51 3.97 -9.37 3.02
C HIS A 51 4.73 -9.46 1.68
N PRO A 52 5.46 -10.57 1.43
CA PRO A 52 6.42 -10.65 0.32
C PRO A 52 5.79 -10.46 -1.06
N ALA A 53 4.52 -10.84 -1.24
CA ALA A 53 3.81 -10.66 -2.51
C ALA A 53 3.70 -9.18 -2.94
N PHE A 54 3.58 -8.22 -2.02
CA PHE A 54 3.51 -6.80 -2.40
C PHE A 54 4.87 -6.27 -2.88
N ASN A 55 5.97 -6.71 -2.27
CA ASN A 55 7.33 -6.37 -2.70
C ASN A 55 7.67 -7.00 -4.06
N ALA A 56 7.26 -8.25 -4.27
CA ALA A 56 7.41 -8.92 -5.57
C ALA A 56 6.58 -8.26 -6.67
N ALA A 57 5.44 -7.65 -6.34
CA ALA A 57 4.58 -6.93 -7.26
C ALA A 57 4.94 -5.44 -7.43
N ALA A 58 5.98 -4.94 -6.74
CA ALA A 58 6.40 -3.56 -6.87
C ALA A 58 6.88 -3.28 -8.31
N PRO A 59 6.66 -2.06 -8.85
CA PRO A 59 7.08 -1.72 -10.22
C PRO A 59 8.57 -2.01 -10.48
N SER A 60 9.45 -1.66 -9.54
CA SER A 60 10.90 -1.90 -9.65
C SER A 60 11.32 -3.37 -9.68
N SER A 61 10.40 -4.29 -9.39
CA SER A 61 10.62 -5.74 -9.39
C SER A 61 10.09 -6.42 -10.66
N GLN A 62 9.51 -5.66 -11.60
CA GLN A 62 8.93 -6.20 -12.84
C GLN A 62 9.95 -6.19 -13.99
N PRO A 63 9.90 -7.17 -14.92
CA PRO A 63 10.88 -7.30 -15.99
C PRO A 63 10.85 -6.17 -17.02
N ASP A 64 9.70 -5.49 -17.15
CA ASP A 64 9.47 -4.35 -18.03
C ASP A 64 9.74 -3.00 -17.36
N TYR A 65 10.23 -3.00 -16.12
CA TYR A 65 10.56 -1.77 -15.42
C TYR A 65 11.72 -1.03 -16.06
N VAL A 66 11.48 0.24 -16.40
CA VAL A 66 12.51 1.18 -16.84
C VAL A 66 12.65 2.26 -15.78
N ALA A 67 13.87 2.41 -15.23
CA ALA A 67 14.18 3.52 -14.35
C ALA A 67 14.23 4.82 -15.17
N HIS A 68 13.39 5.78 -14.82
CA HIS A 68 13.36 7.13 -15.40
C HIS A 68 14.10 8.11 -14.50
#